data_AF-A0A0H3ZUR5-F1
#
_entry.id   AF-A0A0H3ZUR5-F1
#
_cell.length_a   1.000
_cell.length_b   1.000
_cell.length_c   1.000
_cell.angle_alpha   90.00
_cell.angle_beta   90.00
_cell.angle_gamma   90.00
#
_symmetry.space_group_name_H-M   'P 1'
#
loop_
_entity.id
_entity.type
_entity.pdbx_description
1 polymer ?
#
loop_
_entity_poly.entity_id
_entity_poly.type
_entity_poly.pdbx_seq_one_letter_code
_entity_poly.pdbx_strand_id
1 'polypeptide(L)'
;MKVMKKIILLTSFFSIPVLAATESPQIFVGVKGGYQWALDDNYNHSNPEGAILGLYGGLQFTPSWSWDLGYQYHDELKAGATSVNVKTWLIESALRYDWYLQDNLSLYGRLGAAYWDM
;
A
#
# COMPACT_ATOMS: atom_id res chain seq x y z
N MET A 1 -32.29 -35.01 -2.25
CA MET A 1 -32.66 -33.85 -1.41
C MET A 1 -31.38 -33.05 -1.12
N LYS A 2 -31.18 -31.90 -1.76
CA LYS A 2 -29.90 -31.15 -1.75
C LYS A 2 -30.04 -29.97 -0.78
N VAL A 3 -29.23 -29.95 0.28
CA VAL A 3 -29.26 -28.90 1.31
C VAL A 3 -28.51 -27.67 0.80
N MET A 4 -29.20 -26.54 0.65
CA MET A 4 -28.62 -25.24 0.30
C MET A 4 -27.96 -24.62 1.54
N LYS A 5 -26.65 -24.35 1.48
CA LYS A 5 -25.95 -23.52 2.48
C LYS A 5 -26.32 -22.05 2.25
N LYS A 6 -27.00 -21.43 3.22
CA LYS A 6 -27.23 -19.98 3.24
C LYS A 6 -25.98 -19.31 3.82
N ILE A 7 -25.27 -18.54 2.99
CA ILE A 7 -24.20 -17.64 3.43
C ILE A 7 -24.87 -16.33 3.85
N ILE A 8 -24.79 -16.02 5.14
CA ILE A 8 -25.27 -14.74 5.69
C ILE A 8 -24.12 -13.75 5.60
N LEU A 9 -24.23 -12.76 4.71
CA LEU A 9 -23.28 -11.66 4.60
C LEU A 9 -23.73 -10.54 5.54
N LEU A 10 -23.01 -10.33 6.64
CA LEU A 10 -23.28 -9.27 7.60
C LEU A 10 -22.49 -8.02 7.19
N THR A 11 -23.06 -7.16 6.35
CA THR A 11 -22.47 -5.85 6.02
C THR A 11 -22.90 -4.81 7.05
N SER A 12 -22.17 -4.74 8.17
CA SER A 12 -22.27 -3.59 9.08
C SER A 12 -21.47 -2.43 8.51
N PHE A 13 -22.15 -1.47 7.86
CA PHE A 13 -21.58 -0.18 7.52
C PHE A 13 -21.36 0.62 8.82
N PHE A 14 -20.11 0.74 9.26
CA PHE A 14 -19.74 1.75 10.24
C PHE A 14 -19.85 3.11 9.57
N SER A 15 -20.95 3.83 9.80
CA SER A 15 -21.09 5.23 9.42
C SER A 15 -20.27 6.07 10.41
N ILE A 16 -19.05 6.43 10.03
CA ILE A 16 -18.23 7.37 10.81
C ILE A 16 -18.71 8.79 10.46
N PRO A 17 -19.08 9.63 11.44
CA PRO A 17 -19.39 11.03 11.16
C PRO A 17 -18.11 11.73 10.68
N VAL A 18 -18.09 12.15 9.43
CA VAL A 18 -17.02 12.98 8.87
C VAL A 18 -17.22 14.41 9.38
N LEU A 19 -16.49 14.78 10.44
CA LEU A 19 -16.29 16.18 10.78
C LEU A 19 -15.26 16.74 9.79
N ALA A 20 -15.75 17.36 8.72
CA ALA A 20 -14.89 18.05 7.77
C ALA A 20 -14.33 19.33 8.42
N ALA A 21 -13.06 19.32 8.79
CA ALA A 21 -12.32 20.55 9.06
C ALA A 21 -11.94 21.19 7.72
N THR A 22 -12.37 22.43 7.50
CA THR A 22 -12.09 23.19 6.27
C THR A 22 -10.67 23.76 6.32
N GLU A 23 -9.68 22.90 6.14
CA GLU A 23 -8.28 23.33 5.98
C GLU A 23 -7.91 23.35 4.50
N SER A 24 -7.04 24.30 4.11
CA SER A 24 -6.52 24.35 2.75
C SER A 24 -5.71 23.08 2.45
N PRO A 25 -5.84 22.50 1.25
CA PRO A 25 -5.07 21.32 0.89
C PRO A 25 -3.55 21.54 1.05
N GLN A 26 -2.88 20.63 1.74
CA GLN A 26 -1.44 20.67 1.96
C GLN A 26 -0.73 19.68 1.04
N ILE A 27 0.34 20.13 0.40
CA ILE A 27 1.21 19.27 -0.42
C ILE A 27 2.34 18.76 0.47
N PHE A 28 2.63 17.46 0.38
CA PHE A 28 3.77 16.86 1.08
C PHE A 28 4.60 15.98 0.14
N VAL A 29 5.85 15.75 0.54
CA VAL A 29 6.79 14.83 -0.10
C VAL A 29 7.56 14.06 0.97
N GLY A 30 7.99 12.84 0.64
CA GLY A 30 8.69 11.96 1.56
C GLY A 30 9.49 10.88 0.82
N VAL A 31 10.35 10.21 1.57
CA VAL A 31 11.14 9.05 1.14
C VAL A 31 10.68 7.84 1.95
N LYS A 32 10.68 6.66 1.32
CA LYS A 32 10.37 5.39 2.00
C LYS A 32 11.46 4.37 1.71
N GLY A 33 11.78 3.58 2.73
CA GLY A 33 12.67 2.43 2.62
C GLY A 33 12.04 1.24 3.32
N GLY A 34 12.42 0.03 2.92
CA GLY A 34 11.87 -1.18 3.51
C GLY A 34 12.53 -2.44 2.96
N TYR A 35 11.98 -3.57 3.35
CA TYR A 35 12.44 -4.89 2.93
C TYR A 35 11.22 -5.71 2.49
N GLN A 36 11.32 -6.38 1.35
CA GLN A 36 10.26 -7.21 0.80
C GLN A 36 10.66 -8.70 0.81
N TRP A 37 9.68 -9.55 1.05
CA TRP A 37 9.75 -10.99 0.82
C TRP A 37 8.54 -11.39 -0.02
N ALA A 38 8.76 -12.08 -1.14
CA ALA A 38 7.68 -12.67 -1.93
C ALA A 38 7.56 -14.17 -1.62
N LEU A 39 6.35 -14.70 -1.52
CA LEU A 39 6.11 -16.14 -1.49
C LEU A 39 5.55 -16.53 -2.87
N ASP A 40 6.28 -17.35 -3.62
CA ASP A 40 5.77 -17.93 -4.87
C ASP A 40 5.75 -19.46 -4.75
N ASP A 41 4.55 -20.01 -4.52
CA ASP A 41 4.33 -21.46 -4.39
C ASP A 41 4.62 -22.24 -5.70
N ASN A 42 4.78 -21.56 -6.84
CA ASN A 42 5.12 -22.19 -8.12
C ASN A 42 6.63 -22.17 -8.43
N TYR A 43 7.47 -21.52 -7.61
CA TYR A 43 8.90 -21.40 -7.85
C TYR A 43 9.70 -22.36 -6.94
N ASN A 44 10.41 -23.32 -7.54
CA ASN A 44 11.20 -24.33 -6.81
C ASN A 44 12.58 -23.82 -6.31
N HIS A 45 12.79 -22.50 -6.21
CA HIS A 45 14.03 -21.88 -5.76
C HIS A 45 13.75 -20.87 -4.62
N SER A 46 14.79 -20.37 -3.95
CA SER A 46 14.66 -19.40 -2.86
C SER A 46 13.81 -18.20 -3.28
N ASN A 47 12.78 -17.92 -2.47
CA ASN A 47 11.89 -16.78 -2.61
C ASN A 47 12.66 -15.46 -2.82
N PRO A 48 12.28 -14.62 -3.81
CA PRO A 48 12.98 -13.37 -4.05
C PRO A 48 12.72 -12.40 -2.88
N GLU A 49 13.81 -11.97 -2.26
CA GLU A 49 13.84 -10.99 -1.16
C GLU A 49 14.73 -9.81 -1.55
N GLY A 50 14.43 -8.61 -1.03
CA GLY A 50 15.20 -7.42 -1.41
C GLY A 50 14.84 -6.15 -0.67
N ALA A 51 15.77 -5.19 -0.69
CA ALA A 51 15.52 -3.85 -0.19
C ALA A 51 14.64 -3.07 -1.18
N ILE A 52 13.77 -2.23 -0.65
CA ILE A 52 12.96 -1.29 -1.43
C ILE A 52 13.33 0.13 -1.02
N LEU A 53 13.44 1.02 -2.00
CA LEU A 53 13.63 2.45 -1.81
C LEU A 53 12.65 3.21 -2.69
N GLY A 54 12.07 4.29 -2.19
CA GLY A 54 11.07 5.02 -2.93
C GLY A 54 10.89 6.45 -2.48
N LEU A 55 10.22 7.21 -3.33
CA LEU A 55 9.75 8.57 -3.06
C LEU A 55 8.23 8.55 -3.12
N TYR A 56 7.60 9.36 -2.30
CA TYR A 56 6.16 9.56 -2.35
C TYR A 56 5.83 11.01 -2.06
N GLY A 57 4.65 11.42 -2.49
CA GLY A 57 4.11 12.73 -2.18
C GLY A 57 2.60 12.70 -2.34
N GLY A 58 1.94 13.78 -1.98
CA GLY A 58 0.49 13.77 -2.00
C GLY A 58 -0.14 15.09 -1.65
N LEU A 59 -1.46 15.07 -1.68
CA LEU A 59 -2.32 16.18 -1.31
C LEU A 59 -3.19 15.76 -0.13
N GLN A 60 -2.98 16.39 1.02
CA GLN A 60 -3.82 16.24 2.21
C GLN A 60 -4.94 17.29 2.15
N PHE A 61 -6.19 16.85 1.99
CA PHE A 61 -7.34 17.75 1.81
C PHE A 61 -8.21 17.86 3.05
N THR A 62 -8.04 16.97 4.03
CA THR A 62 -8.54 17.13 5.41
C THR A 62 -7.48 16.59 6.38
N PRO A 63 -7.55 16.87 7.69
CA PRO A 63 -6.63 16.29 8.65
C PRO A 63 -6.51 14.76 8.52
N SER A 64 -7.62 14.04 8.31
CA SER A 64 -7.60 12.56 8.25
C SER A 64 -7.46 11.96 6.86
N TRP A 65 -7.49 12.73 5.78
CA TRP A 65 -7.48 12.18 4.42
C TRP A 65 -6.44 12.81 3.53
N SER A 66 -5.69 11.96 2.83
CA SER A 66 -4.79 12.36 1.76
C SER A 66 -4.92 11.48 0.53
N TRP A 67 -4.54 12.04 -0.61
CA TRP A 67 -4.29 11.30 -1.83
C TRP A 67 -2.79 11.24 -2.08
N ASP A 68 -2.26 10.04 -2.16
CA ASP A 68 -0.83 9.76 -2.24
C ASP A 68 -0.47 9.23 -3.64
N LEU A 69 0.66 9.70 -4.15
CA LEU A 69 1.36 9.16 -5.32
C LEU A 69 2.76 8.72 -4.89
N GLY A 70 3.22 7.57 -5.38
CA GLY A 70 4.52 7.04 -5.03
C GLY A 70 5.23 6.37 -6.19
N TYR A 71 6.55 6.41 -6.14
CA TYR A 71 7.44 5.61 -6.99
C TYR A 71 8.36 4.79 -6.08
N GLN A 72 8.50 3.52 -6.39
CA GLN A 72 9.32 2.58 -5.64
C GLN A 72 10.23 1.81 -6.60
N TYR A 73 11.50 1.74 -6.23
CA TYR A 73 12.51 0.90 -6.85
C TYR A 73 12.79 -0.29 -5.92
N HIS A 74 12.91 -1.47 -6.50
CA HIS A 74 13.22 -2.71 -5.81
C HIS A 74 14.65 -3.10 -6.21
N ASP A 75 15.51 -3.32 -5.22
CA ASP A 75 16.88 -3.73 -5.47
C ASP A 75 16.94 -5.16 -6.03
N GLU A 76 18.04 -5.48 -6.72
CA GLU A 76 18.16 -6.67 -7.57
C GLU A 76 17.78 -7.96 -6.82
N LEU A 77 16.67 -8.57 -7.24
CA LEU A 77 16.25 -9.88 -6.78
C LEU A 77 17.22 -10.93 -7.37
N LYS A 78 18.27 -11.28 -6.64
CA LYS A 78 19.24 -12.30 -7.08
C LYS A 78 18.63 -13.69 -7.03
N ALA A 79 17.96 -14.10 -8.10
CA ALA A 79 17.59 -15.49 -8.32
C ALA A 79 18.86 -16.32 -8.60
N GLY A 80 19.31 -17.08 -7.60
CA GLY A 80 20.63 -17.75 -7.57
C GLY A 80 20.92 -18.82 -8.64
N ALA A 81 20.07 -19.04 -9.64
CA ALA A 81 20.25 -20.11 -10.64
C ALA A 81 20.34 -19.65 -12.11
N THR A 82 19.98 -18.40 -12.45
CA THR A 82 19.89 -17.99 -13.86
C THR A 82 20.52 -16.65 -14.22
N SER A 83 21.14 -15.91 -13.29
CA SER A 83 21.80 -14.63 -13.59
C SER A 83 20.90 -13.64 -14.37
N VAL A 84 19.59 -13.70 -14.13
CA VAL A 84 18.61 -12.76 -14.68
C VAL A 84 18.41 -11.66 -13.65
N ASN A 85 18.80 -10.45 -14.03
CA ASN A 85 18.69 -9.25 -13.21
C ASN A 85 17.30 -8.63 -13.47
N VAL A 86 16.35 -8.93 -12.61
CA VAL A 86 14.98 -8.38 -12.70
C VAL A 86 14.94 -7.09 -11.89
N LYS A 87 14.75 -5.96 -12.57
CA LYS A 87 14.70 -4.63 -11.95
C LYS A 87 13.25 -4.21 -11.84
N THR A 88 12.63 -4.57 -10.72
CA THR A 88 11.24 -4.21 -10.48
C THR A 88 11.12 -2.76 -10.03
N TRP A 89 10.24 -2.02 -10.68
CA TRP A 89 9.81 -0.70 -10.22
C TRP A 89 8.28 -0.65 -10.16
N LEU A 90 7.78 0.21 -9.29
CA LEU A 90 6.35 0.33 -9.01
C LEU A 90 5.94 1.80 -8.88
N ILE A 91 4.84 2.17 -9.53
CA ILE A 91 4.14 3.43 -9.31
C ILE A 91 2.83 3.13 -8.58
N GLU A 92 2.55 3.85 -7.51
CA GLU A 92 1.32 3.70 -6.72
C GLU A 92 0.52 5.00 -6.68
N SER A 93 -0.80 4.86 -6.65
CA SER A 93 -1.76 5.93 -6.36
C SER A 93 -2.78 5.40 -5.37
N ALA A 94 -2.90 6.04 -4.20
CA ALA A 94 -3.75 5.55 -3.13
C ALA A 94 -4.43 6.66 -2.35
N LEU A 95 -5.66 6.39 -1.93
CA LEU A 95 -6.33 7.19 -0.92
C LEU A 95 -5.91 6.68 0.46
N ARG A 96 -5.50 7.59 1.33
CA ARG A 96 -5.06 7.31 2.70
C ARG A 96 -6.04 7.90 3.70
N TYR A 97 -6.32 7.13 4.73
CA TYR A 97 -7.08 7.58 5.90
C TYR A 97 -6.24 7.43 7.17
N ASP A 98 -6.11 8.50 7.93
CA ASP A 98 -5.44 8.55 9.23
C ASP A 98 -6.46 8.59 10.37
N TRP A 99 -6.45 7.53 11.18
CA TRP A 99 -7.12 7.49 12.46
C TRP A 99 -6.16 7.96 13.56
N TYR A 100 -6.36 9.19 14.02
CA TYR A 100 -5.61 9.79 15.12
C TYR A 100 -5.96 9.13 16.47
N LEU A 101 -4.97 8.54 17.12
CA LEU A 101 -5.04 7.98 18.48
C LEU A 101 -4.64 9.05 19.51
N GLN A 102 -3.70 9.91 19.13
CA GLN A 102 -3.21 11.07 19.89
C GLN A 102 -2.67 12.11 18.89
N ASP A 103 -2.41 13.34 19.34
CA ASP A 103 -2.02 14.47 18.47
C ASP A 103 -0.84 14.15 17.51
N ASN A 104 0.09 13.27 17.90
CA ASN A 104 1.27 12.89 17.12
C ASN A 104 1.34 11.38 16.78
N LEU A 105 0.25 10.63 16.99
CA LEU A 105 0.22 9.20 16.74
C LEU A 105 -1.08 8.83 16.00
N SER A 106 -0.94 8.31 14.78
CA SER A 106 -2.04 7.80 13.99
C SER A 106 -1.81 6.36 13.57
N LEU A 107 -2.91 5.63 13.39
CA LEU A 107 -2.96 4.43 12.57
C LEU A 107 -3.52 4.83 11.22
N TYR A 108 -2.88 4.43 10.13
CA TYR A 108 -3.36 4.76 8.79
C TYR A 108 -3.61 3.52 7.94
N GLY A 109 -4.58 3.64 7.03
CA GLY A 109 -4.86 2.67 5.99
C GLY A 109 -4.74 3.33 4.62
N ARG A 110 -4.29 2.56 3.62
CA ARG A 110 -4.19 3.00 2.22
C ARG A 110 -4.92 2.03 1.32
N LEU A 111 -5.73 2.54 0.41
CA LEU A 111 -6.39 1.75 -0.63
C LEU A 111 -6.20 2.44 -1.97
N GLY A 112 -5.78 1.68 -2.98
CA GLY A 112 -5.43 2.26 -4.26
C GLY A 112 -5.06 1.23 -5.31
N ALA A 113 -4.38 1.72 -6.33
CA ALA A 113 -3.86 0.92 -7.42
C ALA A 113 -2.35 1.11 -7.52
N ALA A 114 -1.68 0.07 -7.99
CA ALA A 114 -0.27 0.10 -8.32
C ALA A 114 -0.06 -0.48 -9.71
N TYR A 115 0.86 0.10 -10.46
CA TYR A 115 1.40 -0.44 -11.69
C TYR A 115 2.86 -0.80 -11.44
N TRP A 116 3.26 -2.01 -11.81
CA TRP A 116 4.63 -2.48 -11.67
C TRP A 116 5.09 -3.12 -12.97
N ASP A 117 6.40 -3.04 -13.21
CA ASP A 117 7.08 -3.67 -14.33
C ASP A 117 8.38 -4.32 -13.83
N MET A 118 8.81 -5.40 -14.50
CA MET A 118 9.86 -6.34 -14.03
C MET A 118 11.02 -6.47 -15.02
#